data_AF-A0A1G3APM0-F1
#
_entry.id   AF-A0A1G3APM0-F1
#
_cell.length_a   1.000
_cell.length_b   1.000
_cell.length_c   1.000
_cell.angle_alpha   90.00
_cell.angle_beta   90.00
_cell.angle_gamma   90.00
#
_symmetry.space_group_name_H-M   'P 1'
#
loop_
_entity.id
_entity.type
_entity.pdbx_description
1 polymer ?
#
loop_
_entity_poly.entity_id
_entity_poly.type
_entity_poly.pdbx_seq_one_letter_code
_entity_poly.pdbx_strand_id
1 'polypeptide(L)'
;MFGQKEPTDGLFEVIYKFDKRANLLSLSQREFVGTAQKTEEINWQPVAEGVKSLELTFFDGKKWLRSWDFKDKKILPCAVRIEMSCEDEDRRLYHYATVAYVSCRKNGERTRTEKLVSVNK
;
A
#
# COMPACT_ATOMS: atom_id res chain seq x y z
N MET A 1 -20.52 -17.25 12.76
CA MET A 1 -19.88 -16.33 13.73
C MET A 1 -18.55 -15.87 13.12
N PHE A 2 -18.46 -14.64 12.65
CA PHE A 2 -17.17 -14.05 12.27
C PHE A 2 -16.58 -13.48 13.55
N GLY A 3 -15.62 -14.20 14.15
CA GLY A 3 -14.82 -13.65 15.23
C GLY A 3 -14.01 -12.50 14.67
N GLN A 4 -14.44 -11.26 14.93
CA GLN A 4 -13.58 -10.10 14.78
C GLN A 4 -12.44 -10.29 15.77
N LYS A 5 -11.32 -10.82 15.29
CA LYS A 5 -10.05 -10.82 16.03
C LYS A 5 -9.71 -9.34 16.20
N GLU A 6 -9.70 -8.85 17.44
CA GLU A 6 -9.20 -7.51 17.70
C GLU A 6 -7.77 -7.38 17.14
N PRO A 7 -7.41 -6.21 16.57
CA PRO A 7 -6.06 -6.00 16.08
C PRO A 7 -5.10 -6.18 17.24
N THR A 8 -4.30 -7.25 17.20
CA THR A 8 -3.23 -7.46 18.18
C THR A 8 -2.25 -6.30 18.05
N ASP A 9 -2.01 -5.58 19.16
CA ASP A 9 -0.97 -4.55 19.19
C ASP A 9 0.39 -5.20 18.92
N GLY A 10 1.15 -4.64 17.98
CA GLY A 10 2.45 -5.20 17.62
C GLY A 10 3.07 -4.62 16.36
N LEU A 11 4.32 -4.99 16.11
CA LEU A 11 4.98 -4.73 14.84
C LEU A 11 4.65 -5.86 13.86
N PHE A 12 4.32 -5.50 12.63
CA PHE A 12 4.02 -6.45 11.58
C PHE A 12 4.85 -6.13 10.34
N GLU A 13 5.27 -7.18 9.65
CA GLU A 13 5.74 -7.06 8.28
C GLU A 13 4.56 -7.23 7.34
N VAL A 14 4.40 -6.24 6.45
CA VAL A 14 3.27 -6.12 5.53
C VAL A 14 3.84 -6.01 4.12
N ILE A 15 3.43 -6.90 3.24
CA ILE A 15 3.87 -6.93 1.84
C ILE A 15 2.64 -6.95 0.95
N TYR A 16 2.59 -6.02 0.00
CA TYR A 16 1.60 -6.03 -1.07
C TYR A 16 2.20 -6.55 -2.36
N LYS A 17 1.41 -7.31 -3.11
CA LYS A 17 1.77 -7.82 -4.43
C LYS A 17 0.64 -7.50 -5.41
N PHE A 18 0.98 -6.78 -6.47
CA PHE A 18 0.08 -6.55 -7.59
C PHE A 18 0.40 -7.51 -8.73
N ASP A 19 -0.55 -8.36 -9.08
CA ASP A 19 -0.48 -9.22 -10.27
C ASP A 19 -1.32 -8.60 -11.40
N LYS A 20 -0.62 -8.02 -12.38
CA LYS A 20 -1.25 -7.38 -13.54
C LYS A 20 -1.98 -8.36 -14.46
N ARG A 21 -1.60 -9.64 -14.49
CA ARG A 21 -2.28 -10.63 -15.34
C ARG A 21 -3.59 -11.07 -14.71
N ALA A 22 -3.60 -11.25 -13.39
CA ALA A 22 -4.79 -11.60 -12.64
C ALA A 22 -5.67 -10.37 -12.30
N ASN A 23 -5.20 -9.14 -12.53
CA ASN A 23 -5.81 -7.89 -12.06
C ASN A 23 -6.10 -7.92 -10.56
N LEU A 24 -5.18 -8.49 -9.78
CA LEU A 24 -5.38 -8.79 -8.36
C LEU A 24 -4.31 -8.10 -7.52
N LEU A 25 -4.75 -7.41 -6.48
CA LEU A 25 -3.90 -6.94 -5.38
C LEU A 25 -4.06 -7.89 -4.20
N SER A 26 -2.92 -8.41 -3.72
CA SER A 26 -2.87 -9.30 -2.57
C SER A 26 -1.99 -8.71 -1.48
N LEU A 27 -2.30 -9.05 -0.24
CA LEU A 27 -1.58 -8.69 0.97
C LEU A 27 -1.05 -9.96 1.63
N SER A 28 0.18 -9.89 2.12
CA SER A 28 0.71 -10.80 3.14
C SER A 28 1.06 -9.99 4.37
N GLN A 29 0.66 -10.49 5.53
CA GLN A 29 0.98 -9.89 6.82
C GLN A 29 1.50 -10.98 7.76
N ARG A 30 2.55 -10.67 8.52
CA ARG A 30 3.07 -11.52 9.60
C ARG A 30 3.54 -10.69 10.77
N GLU A 31 3.47 -11.24 11.97
CA GLU A 31 4.03 -10.61 13.16
C GLU A 31 5.56 -10.49 13.02
N PHE A 32 6.10 -9.32 13.36
CA PHE A 32 7.53 -9.06 13.33
C PHE A 32 8.15 -9.43 14.69
N VAL A 33 8.81 -10.58 14.74
CA VAL A 33 9.43 -11.11 15.97
C VAL A 33 10.91 -10.73 16.14
N GLY A 34 11.42 -9.73 15.41
CA GLY A 34 12.77 -9.19 15.57
C GLY A 34 13.91 -10.03 14.99
N THR A 35 13.70 -11.32 14.71
CA THR A 35 14.65 -12.19 14.00
C THR A 35 14.09 -12.58 12.64
N ALA A 36 14.96 -12.68 11.63
CA ALA A 36 14.59 -13.28 10.35
C ALA A 36 14.14 -14.73 10.57
N GLN A 37 12.83 -14.95 10.69
CA GLN A 37 12.28 -16.30 10.73
C GLN A 37 12.58 -17.00 9.41
N LYS A 38 12.86 -18.30 9.50
CA LYS A 38 12.97 -19.19 8.34
C LYS A 38 11.72 -19.05 7.49
N THR A 39 11.90 -19.22 6.18
CA THR A 39 10.91 -19.08 5.11
C THR A 39 9.65 -19.91 5.38
N GLU A 40 8.73 -19.39 6.19
CA GLU A 40 7.35 -19.85 6.22
C GLU A 40 6.70 -19.47 4.89
N GLU A 41 5.79 -20.31 4.39
CA GLU A 41 5.04 -20.02 3.18
C GLU A 41 4.30 -18.68 3.32
N ILE A 42 4.57 -17.77 2.38
CA ILE A 42 3.92 -16.46 2.38
C ILE A 42 2.45 -16.67 2.05
N ASN A 43 1.59 -16.52 3.06
CA ASN A 43 0.15 -16.62 2.89
C ASN A 43 -0.40 -15.33 2.27
N TRP A 44 -0.69 -15.39 0.97
CA TRP A 44 -1.28 -14.28 0.23
C TRP A 44 -2.80 -14.26 0.36
N GLN A 45 -3.34 -13.11 0.76
CA GLN A 45 -4.78 -12.86 0.87
C GLN A 45 -5.19 -11.81 -0.17
N PRO A 46 -6.21 -12.05 -1.01
CA PRO A 46 -6.71 -11.03 -1.94
C PRO A 46 -7.32 -9.86 -1.15
N VAL A 47 -7.00 -8.63 -1.56
CA VAL A 47 -7.54 -7.40 -0.94
C VAL A 47 -8.29 -6.51 -1.93
N ALA A 48 -8.00 -6.62 -3.23
CA ALA A 48 -8.77 -5.97 -4.27
C ALA A 48 -8.65 -6.71 -5.61
N GLU A 49 -9.76 -6.80 -6.33
CA GLU A 49 -9.86 -7.33 -7.69
C GLU A 49 -10.11 -6.19 -8.68
N GLY A 50 -9.97 -6.48 -9.98
CA GLY A 50 -10.19 -5.50 -11.05
C GLY A 50 -9.11 -4.40 -11.13
N VAL A 51 -8.00 -4.53 -10.39
CA VAL A 51 -6.91 -3.54 -10.36
C VAL A 51 -6.14 -3.58 -11.68
N LYS A 52 -6.05 -2.45 -12.38
CA LYS A 52 -5.39 -2.32 -13.70
C LYS A 52 -4.02 -1.68 -13.62
N SER A 53 -3.83 -0.76 -12.67
CA SER A 53 -2.55 -0.17 -12.36
C SER A 53 -2.44 0.11 -10.87
N LEU A 54 -1.21 0.02 -10.37
CA LEU A 54 -0.82 0.45 -9.03
C LEU A 54 0.55 1.11 -9.14
N GLU A 55 0.64 2.37 -8.74
CA GLU A 55 1.88 3.15 -8.74
C GLU A 55 2.11 3.75 -7.35
N LEU A 56 3.37 3.71 -6.92
CA LEU A 56 3.83 4.33 -5.68
C LEU A 56 4.84 5.41 -6.00
N THR A 57 4.67 6.57 -5.38
CA THR A 57 5.72 7.60 -5.34
C THR A 57 5.97 8.02 -3.90
N PHE A 58 7.20 8.43 -3.63
CA PHE A 58 7.73 8.59 -2.27
C PHE A 58 8.26 10.00 -2.09
N PHE A 59 7.78 10.72 -1.08
CA PHE A 59 8.22 12.08 -0.80
C PHE A 59 9.43 12.08 0.13
N ASP A 60 10.55 12.68 -0.30
CA ASP A 60 11.77 12.78 0.53
C ASP A 60 11.77 13.98 1.49
N GLY A 61 10.72 14.81 1.47
CA GLY A 61 10.64 16.08 2.18
C GLY A 61 10.88 17.30 1.27
N LYS A 62 11.35 17.09 0.04
CA LYS A 62 11.58 18.13 -0.97
C LYS A 62 10.90 17.81 -2.29
N LYS A 63 10.96 16.55 -2.75
CA LYS A 63 10.40 16.10 -4.03
C LYS A 63 9.86 14.67 -3.97
N TRP A 64 9.01 14.35 -4.95
CA TRP A 64 8.48 13.01 -5.16
C TRP A 64 9.44 12.17 -6.00
N LEU A 65 9.69 10.94 -5.53
CA LEU A 65 10.58 9.97 -6.17
C LEU A 65 9.77 8.73 -6.60
N ARG A 66 10.16 8.11 -7.72
CA ARG A 66 9.50 6.88 -8.24
C ARG A 66 9.94 5.61 -7.52
N SER A 67 11.04 5.65 -6.79
CA SER A 67 11.56 4.51 -6.04
C SER A 67 12.13 4.96 -4.70
N TRP A 68 12.15 4.03 -3.75
CA TRP A 68 12.72 4.24 -2.43
C TRP A 68 13.45 2.98 -1.99
N ASP A 69 14.75 3.10 -1.71
CA ASP A 69 15.53 2.04 -1.08
C ASP A 69 16.03 2.53 0.28
N PHE A 70 15.60 1.87 1.35
CA PHE A 70 16.05 2.18 2.70
C PHE A 70 17.55 1.91 2.88
N LYS A 71 18.12 0.93 2.17
CA LYS A 71 19.56 0.61 2.29
C LYS A 71 20.43 1.77 1.83
N ASP A 72 20.00 2.47 0.78
CA ASP A 72 20.63 3.69 0.27
C ASP A 72 20.33 4.90 1.17
N LYS A 73 19.05 5.19 1.38
CA LYS A 73 18.62 6.44 2.02
C LYS A 73 18.79 6.49 3.54
N LYS A 74 18.80 5.33 4.21
CA LYS A 74 18.83 5.17 5.68
C LYS A 74 17.71 5.87 6.45
N ILE A 75 16.70 6.38 5.74
CA ILE A 75 15.53 7.05 6.31
C ILE A 75 14.26 6.59 5.60
N LEU A 76 13.13 6.64 6.31
CA LEU A 76 11.81 6.42 5.72
C LEU A 76 11.38 7.66 4.89
N PRO A 77 10.54 7.49 3.86
CA PRO A 77 9.94 8.63 3.17
C PRO A 77 9.05 9.43 4.13
N CYS A 78 8.87 10.72 3.84
CA CYS A 78 7.95 11.59 4.58
C CYS A 78 6.49 11.23 4.32
N ALA A 79 6.18 10.86 3.08
CA ALA A 79 4.86 10.45 2.64
C ALA A 79 4.98 9.49 1.46
N VAL A 80 3.94 8.69 1.24
CA VAL A 80 3.77 7.81 0.09
C VAL A 80 2.48 8.21 -0.61
N ARG A 81 2.56 8.50 -1.90
CA ARG A 81 1.40 8.66 -2.77
C ARG A 81 1.13 7.34 -3.46
N ILE A 82 -0.10 6.87 -3.31
CA ILE A 82 -0.59 5.61 -3.86
C ILE A 82 -1.60 5.98 -4.93
N GLU A 83 -1.34 5.56 -6.16
CA GLU A 83 -2.23 5.77 -7.30
C GLU A 83 -2.66 4.42 -7.83
N MET A 84 -3.96 4.25 -8.01
CA MET A 84 -4.54 2.98 -8.43
C MET A 84 -5.63 3.24 -9.46
N SER A 85 -5.70 2.38 -10.47
CA SER A 85 -6.88 2.30 -11.34
C SER A 85 -7.54 0.94 -11.20
N CYS A 86 -8.87 0.95 -11.11
CA CYS A 86 -9.69 -0.25 -10.98
C CYS A 86 -10.83 -0.22 -11.99
N GLU A 87 -11.17 -1.38 -12.52
CA GLU A 87 -12.35 -1.61 -13.34
C GLU A 87 -13.43 -2.26 -12.47
N ASP A 88 -14.66 -1.74 -12.53
CA ASP A 88 -15.82 -2.34 -11.87
C ASP A 88 -16.48 -3.45 -12.73
N GLU A 89 -17.58 -4.03 -12.25
CA GLU A 89 -18.33 -5.07 -12.96
C GLU A 89 -18.93 -4.57 -14.29
N ASP A 90 -19.24 -3.27 -14.38
CA ASP A 90 -19.76 -2.60 -15.58
C ASP A 90 -18.65 -2.21 -16.58
N ARG A 91 -17.40 -2.63 -16.34
CA ARG A 91 -16.20 -2.27 -17.13
C ARG A 91 -15.84 -0.80 -17.10
N ARG A 92 -16.28 -0.06 -16.07
CA ARG A 92 -15.94 1.35 -15.89
C ARG A 92 -14.62 1.46 -15.16
N LEU A 93 -13.70 2.22 -15.76
CA LEU A 93 -12.40 2.49 -15.18
C LEU A 93 -12.49 3.69 -14.23
N TYR A 94 -12.06 3.48 -12.99
CA TYR A 94 -11.93 4.52 -11.98
C TYR A 94 -10.46 4.72 -11.60
N HIS A 95 -10.12 5.98 -11.33
CA HIS A 95 -8.80 6.37 -10.85
C HIS A 95 -8.91 6.86 -9.41
N TYR A 96 -8.00 6.39 -8.57
CA TYR A 96 -7.92 6.74 -7.15
C TYR A 96 -6.50 7.18 -6.82
N ALA A 97 -6.37 8.24 -6.03
CA ALA A 97 -5.10 8.68 -5.50
C ALA A 97 -5.24 8.98 -4.01
N THR A 98 -4.24 8.64 -3.21
CA THR A 98 -4.20 9.05 -1.81
C THR A 98 -2.76 9.29 -1.39
N VAL A 99 -2.58 10.19 -0.44
CA VAL A 99 -1.27 10.48 0.16
C VAL A 99 -1.30 10.07 1.63
N ALA A 100 -0.50 9.06 1.96
CA ALA A 100 -0.29 8.58 3.31
C ALA A 100 0.99 9.17 3.88
N TYR A 101 0.88 9.90 4.99
CA TYR A 101 2.03 10.49 5.67
C TYR A 101 2.64 9.49 6.65
N VAL A 102 3.97 9.36 6.63
CA VAL A 102 4.69 8.43 7.50
C VAL A 102 4.94 9.09 8.85
N SER A 103 4.10 8.75 9.82
CA SER A 103 4.00 9.42 11.13
C SER A 103 5.10 9.02 12.13
N CYS A 104 6.07 8.19 11.74
CA CYS A 104 7.21 7.82 12.60
C CYS A 104 8.21 8.99 12.82
N ARG A 105 7.85 10.22 12.42
CA ARG A 105 8.63 11.44 12.60
C ARG A 105 7.94 12.31 13.65
N LYS A 106 8.70 13.03 14.48
CA LYS A 106 8.20 13.87 15.59
C LYS A 106 7.09 14.89 15.21
N ASN A 107 6.88 15.18 13.92
CA ASN A 107 5.91 16.16 13.40
C ASN A 107 5.01 15.55 12.29
N GLY A 108 4.23 14.50 12.58
CA GLY A 108 3.38 13.85 11.58
C GLY A 108 2.17 14.70 11.16
N GLU A 109 1.97 14.91 9.85
CA GLU A 109 0.72 15.42 9.27
C GLU A 109 -0.29 14.26 9.06
N ARG A 110 -1.60 14.56 9.04
CA ARG A 110 -2.66 13.56 8.82
C ARG A 110 -2.75 13.14 7.34
N THR A 111 -3.02 11.86 7.10
CA THR A 111 -3.35 11.28 5.78
C THR A 111 -4.43 12.10 5.06
N ARG A 112 -4.19 12.40 3.78
CA ARG A 112 -5.13 13.10 2.91
C ARG A 112 -5.50 12.21 1.72
N THR A 113 -6.80 11.97 1.54
CA THR A 113 -7.34 11.19 0.43
C THR A 113 -7.93 12.13 -0.61
N GLU A 114 -7.57 11.94 -1.88
CA GLU A 114 -8.08 12.75 -2.98
C GLU A 114 -8.74 11.83 -4.02
N LYS A 115 -10.07 11.86 -4.11
CA LYS A 115 -10.77 11.10 -5.15
C LYS A 115 -10.75 11.90 -6.45
N LEU A 116 -9.90 11.51 -7.40
CA LEU A 116 -9.93 12.05 -8.76
C LEU A 116 -10.87 11.20 -9.62
N VAL A 117 -12.15 11.57 -9.65
CA VAL A 117 -13.12 10.93 -10.56
C VAL A 117 -12.98 11.55 -11.95
N SER A 118 -12.21 10.91 -12.82
CA SER A 118 -12.25 11.21 -14.25
C SER A 118 -13.27 10.29 -14.92
N VAL A 119 -14.45 10.81 -15.24
CA VAL A 119 -15.40 10.15 -16.13
C VAL A 119 -14.96 10.46 -17.56
N ASN A 120 -14.33 9.49 -18.23
CA ASN A 120 -14.21 9.57 -19.69
C ASN A 120 -15.59 9.26 -20.28
N LYS A 121 -16.15 10.22 -20.99
CA LYS A 121 -17.45 10.17 -21.67
C LYS A 121 -17.28 9.63 -23.09
#